data_AF-A0A1V5L3V4-F1
#
_entry.id   AF-A0A1V5L3V4-F1
#
_cell.length_a   1.000
_cell.length_b   1.000
_cell.length_c   1.000
_cell.angle_alpha   90.00
_cell.angle_beta   90.00
_cell.angle_gamma   90.00
#
_symmetry.space_group_name_H-M   'P 1'
#
loop_
_entity.id
_entity.type
_entity.pdbx_description
1 polymer ?
#
loop_
_entity_poly.entity_id
_entity_poly.type
_entity_poly.pdbx_seq_one_letter_code
_entity_poly.pdbx_strand_id
1 'polypeptide(L)'
;MKRRILISSLEPGCQEFFLDCNCSLERVEFTPLEDRIKNEEPTLLNGILKIKASMDKNDFEKYISSLISLKKHGDTMFLTTRNAMYKSIIELKFIKLITESFGVSGYRVIVQP
;
A
#
# COMPACT_ATOMS: atom_id res chain seq x y z
N MET A 1 -20.62 -20.81 17.72
CA MET A 1 -20.23 -22.17 17.29
C MET A 1 -18.91 -22.08 16.53
N LYS A 2 -17.76 -22.34 17.18
CA LYS A 2 -16.43 -22.35 16.52
C LYS A 2 -16.30 -23.62 15.69
N ARG A 3 -16.22 -23.52 14.36
CA ARG A 3 -15.89 -24.66 13.49
C ARG A 3 -14.36 -24.82 13.49
N ARG A 4 -13.87 -25.91 14.09
CA ARG A 4 -12.45 -26.29 14.04
C ARG A 4 -12.26 -27.19 12.81
N ILE A 5 -11.40 -26.79 11.88
CA ILE A 5 -10.99 -27.63 10.77
C ILE A 5 -9.74 -28.38 11.22
N LEU A 6 -9.82 -29.70 11.29
CA LEU A 6 -8.70 -30.57 11.60
C LEU A 6 -7.95 -30.84 10.29
N ILE A 7 -6.72 -30.35 10.18
CA ILE A 7 -5.81 -30.75 9.09
C ILE A 7 -4.85 -31.77 9.69
N SER A 8 -5.11 -33.06 9.46
CA SER A 8 -4.15 -34.12 9.77
C SER A 8 -3.15 -34.20 8.62
N SER A 9 -1.95 -33.65 8.81
CA SER A 9 -0.81 -34.01 7.94
C SER A 9 -0.32 -35.40 8.32
N LEU A 10 -0.15 -36.24 7.29
CA LEU A 10 0.23 -37.64 7.35
C LEU A 10 1.72 -37.86 7.69
N GLU A 11 2.27 -37.16 8.71
CA GLU A 11 3.62 -37.44 9.20
C GLU A 11 3.70 -37.48 10.74
N PRO A 12 4.31 -38.53 11.32
CA PRO A 12 4.33 -38.74 12.76
C PRO A 12 5.35 -37.82 13.43
N GLY A 13 4.90 -36.70 13.98
CA GLY A 13 5.75 -35.84 14.83
C GLY A 13 5.30 -34.39 15.01
N CYS A 14 4.35 -33.88 14.22
CA CYS A 14 3.93 -32.48 14.33
C CYS A 14 2.78 -32.31 15.32
N GLN A 15 3.04 -31.58 16.42
CA GLN A 15 2.03 -31.14 17.38
C GLN A 15 0.89 -30.39 16.67
N GLU A 16 -0.34 -30.61 17.14
CA GLU A 16 -1.55 -29.97 16.61
C GLU A 16 -1.50 -28.44 16.82
N PHE A 17 -1.31 -27.68 15.74
CA PHE A 17 -1.40 -26.23 15.77
C PHE A 17 -2.86 -25.80 15.59
N PHE A 18 -3.50 -25.34 16.66
CA PHE A 18 -4.79 -24.66 16.58
C PHE A 18 -4.57 -23.23 16.09
N LEU A 19 -4.86 -22.97 14.81
CA LEU A 19 -5.01 -21.60 14.32
C LEU A 19 -6.35 -21.07 14.83
N ASP A 20 -6.33 -20.16 15.81
CA ASP A 20 -7.48 -19.32 16.10
C ASP A 20 -7.69 -18.39 14.90
N CYS A 21 -8.56 -18.80 13.98
CA CYS A 21 -9.01 -17.93 12.89
C CYS A 21 -9.80 -16.77 13.49
N ASN A 22 -9.14 -15.65 13.79
CA ASN A 22 -9.81 -14.37 13.96
C ASN A 22 -10.36 -13.93 12.58
N CYS A 23 -11.47 -14.55 12.21
CA CYS A 23 -12.23 -14.34 10.97
C CYS A 23 -13.13 -13.10 11.09
N SER A 24 -12.60 -11.98 11.59
CA SER A 24 -13.27 -10.69 11.43
C SER A 24 -12.96 -10.16 10.03
N LEU A 25 -13.74 -10.60 9.05
CA LEU A 25 -13.72 -10.04 7.71
C LEU A 25 -14.49 -8.72 7.75
N GLU A 26 -13.76 -7.60 7.75
CA GLU A 26 -14.35 -6.27 7.64
C GLU A 26 -14.38 -5.85 6.17
N ARG A 27 -15.56 -5.47 5.68
CA ARG A 27 -15.69 -4.79 4.39
C ARG A 27 -15.23 -3.35 4.58
N VAL A 28 -14.04 -3.05 4.10
CA VAL A 28 -13.53 -1.67 4.04
C VAL A 28 -14.00 -1.05 2.73
N GLU A 29 -14.78 0.02 2.82
CA GLU A 29 -15.15 0.81 1.63
C GLU A 29 -13.92 1.49 1.02
N PHE A 30 -13.88 1.61 -0.30
CA PHE A 30 -12.77 2.26 -0.99
C PHE A 30 -12.72 3.74 -0.58
N THR A 31 -11.73 4.09 0.24
CA THR A 31 -11.46 5.47 0.63
C THR A 31 -10.26 5.98 -0.17
N PRO A 32 -10.33 7.17 -0.80
CA PRO A 32 -9.21 7.76 -1.51
C PRO A 32 -7.95 7.84 -0.63
N LEU A 33 -6.78 7.64 -1.23
CA LEU A 33 -5.51 7.61 -0.49
C LEU A 33 -5.29 8.89 0.33
N GLU A 34 -5.69 10.05 -0.19
CA GLU A 34 -5.57 11.34 0.50
C GLU A 34 -6.24 11.31 1.88
N ASP A 35 -7.47 10.81 1.97
CA ASP A 35 -8.23 10.81 3.22
C ASP A 35 -7.73 9.75 4.19
N ARG A 36 -7.19 8.64 3.66
CA ARG A 36 -6.51 7.63 4.49
C ARG A 36 -5.23 8.18 5.11
N ILE A 37 -4.41 8.88 4.32
CA ILE A 37 -3.15 9.44 4.80
C ILE A 37 -3.38 10.59 5.78
N LYS A 38 -4.46 11.36 5.64
CA LYS A 38 -4.85 12.35 6.66
C LYS A 38 -5.02 11.71 8.04
N ASN A 39 -5.56 10.49 8.09
CA ASN A 39 -5.83 9.77 9.33
C ASN A 39 -4.63 8.94 9.81
N GLU A 40 -3.91 8.28 8.90
CA GLU A 40 -2.80 7.38 9.22
C GLU A 40 -1.48 8.13 9.46
N GLU A 41 -1.10 9.05 8.57
CA GLU A 41 0.23 9.67 8.56
C GLU A 41 0.19 11.13 8.03
N PRO A 42 -0.25 12.11 8.84
CA PRO A 42 -0.49 13.48 8.38
C PRO A 42 0.77 14.21 7.91
N THR A 43 1.96 13.73 8.29
CA THR A 43 3.27 14.23 7.84
C THR A 43 3.45 14.12 6.32
N LEU A 44 2.78 13.17 5.66
CA LEU A 44 2.87 12.94 4.22
C LEU A 44 1.96 13.86 3.40
N LEU A 45 1.00 14.55 4.02
CA LEU A 45 0.04 15.40 3.32
C LEU A 45 0.71 16.51 2.51
N ASN A 46 1.73 17.15 3.07
CA ASN A 46 2.45 18.21 2.38
C ASN A 46 3.12 17.70 1.09
N GLY A 47 3.66 16.48 1.10
CA GLY A 47 4.25 15.86 -0.11
C GLY A 47 3.18 15.53 -1.15
N ILE A 48 2.02 15.03 -0.73
CA ILE A 48 0.90 14.74 -1.62
C ILE A 48 0.36 16.01 -2.28
N LEU A 49 0.21 17.09 -1.52
CA LEU A 49 -0.24 18.38 -2.06
C LEU A 49 0.73 18.94 -3.10
N LYS A 50 2.04 18.78 -2.89
CA LYS A 50 3.06 19.16 -3.89
C LYS A 50 2.92 18.36 -5.18
N ILE A 51 2.76 17.04 -5.08
CA ILE A 51 2.56 16.18 -6.26
C ILE A 51 1.29 16.60 -7.00
N LYS A 52 0.19 16.84 -6.27
CA LYS A 52 -1.10 17.26 -6.82
C LYS A 52 -1.02 18.63 -7.53
N ALA A 53 -0.15 19.52 -7.08
CA ALA A 53 0.07 20.82 -7.74
C ALA A 53 0.91 20.72 -9.01
N SER A 54 1.80 19.73 -9.11
CA SER A 54 2.71 19.54 -10.26
C SER A 54 2.19 18.56 -11.31
N MET A 55 1.23 17.70 -10.94
CA MET A 55 0.72 16.61 -11.78
C MET A 55 -0.69 16.94 -12.30
N ASP A 56 -0.99 16.50 -13.52
CA ASP A 56 -2.35 16.57 -14.03
C ASP A 56 -3.32 15.79 -13.15
N LYS A 57 -4.52 16.34 -12.95
CA LYS A 57 -5.54 15.75 -12.05
C LYS A 57 -5.87 14.30 -12.41
N ASN A 58 -5.96 14.00 -13.70
CA ASN A 58 -6.30 12.66 -14.19
C ASN A 58 -5.19 11.65 -13.90
N ASP A 59 -3.93 12.04 -14.06
CA ASP A 59 -2.79 11.19 -13.74
C ASP A 59 -2.66 10.99 -12.23
N PHE A 60 -2.88 12.02 -11.43
CA PHE A 60 -2.88 11.91 -9.97
C PHE A 60 -3.93 10.92 -9.48
N GLU A 61 -5.16 11.04 -9.97
CA GLU A 61 -6.27 10.15 -9.59
C GLU A 61 -5.99 8.70 -10.02
N LYS A 62 -5.41 8.52 -11.22
CA LYS A 62 -5.13 7.20 -11.78
C LYS A 62 -3.95 6.49 -11.14
N TYR A 63 -2.85 7.19 -10.82
CA TYR A 63 -1.60 6.55 -10.37
C TYR A 63 -1.30 6.74 -8.88
N ILE A 64 -1.71 7.87 -8.28
CA ILE A 64 -1.42 8.18 -6.88
C ILE A 64 -2.61 7.81 -6.00
N SER A 65 -3.82 8.25 -6.35
CA SER A 65 -5.03 7.94 -5.55
C SER A 65 -5.37 6.44 -5.56
N SER A 66 -4.97 5.72 -6.62
CA SER A 66 -5.18 4.27 -6.75
C SER A 66 -4.19 3.41 -5.96
N LEU A 67 -3.18 4.01 -5.30
CA LEU A 67 -2.24 3.27 -4.49
C LEU A 67 -2.93 2.61 -3.30
N ILE A 68 -2.49 1.39 -2.99
CA ILE A 68 -2.94 0.65 -1.81
C ILE A 68 -2.36 1.29 -0.56
N SER A 69 -1.09 1.70 -0.61
CA SER A 69 -0.42 2.38 0.50
C SER A 69 0.74 3.22 0.00
N LEU A 70 1.03 4.29 0.73
CA LEU A 70 2.20 5.15 0.54
C LEU A 70 2.78 5.44 1.92
N LYS A 71 4.04 5.02 2.16
CA LYS A 71 4.71 5.11 3.47
C LYS A 71 6.13 5.60 3.34
N LYS A 72 6.55 6.51 4.22
CA LYS A 72 7.93 7.00 4.27
C LYS A 72 8.66 6.30 5.40
N HIS A 73 9.84 5.76 5.11
CA HIS A 73 10.70 5.20 6.15
C HIS A 73 12.11 5.75 6.00
N GLY A 74 12.48 6.65 6.90
CA GLY A 74 13.74 7.39 6.82
C GLY A 74 13.84 8.16 5.50
N ASP A 75 14.81 7.77 4.69
CA ASP A 75 15.13 8.40 3.40
C ASP A 75 14.64 7.59 2.18
N THR A 76 13.70 6.66 2.39
CA THR A 76 13.14 5.83 1.32
C THR A 76 11.62 5.84 1.35
N MET A 77 11.03 5.96 0.16
CA MET A 77 9.58 5.90 -0.03
C MET A 77 9.10 4.54 -0.48
N PHE A 78 8.05 4.04 0.15
CA PHE A 78 7.40 2.77 -0.18
C PHE A 78 6.02 3.05 -0.77
N LEU A 79 5.82 2.61 -2.01
CA LEU A 79 4.57 2.74 -2.75
C LEU A 79 4.04 1.34 -3.05
N THR A 80 2.78 1.08 -2.73
CA THR A 80 2.15 -0.21 -3.03
C THR A 80 1.03 0.02 -4.02
N THR A 81 1.08 -0.66 -5.17
CA THR A 81 0.05 -0.62 -6.21
C THR A 81 -0.49 -2.01 -6.49
N ARG A 82 -1.73 -2.11 -6.98
CA ARG A 82 -2.32 -3.38 -7.43
C ARG A 82 -1.85 -3.77 -8.83
N ASN A 83 -1.47 -2.80 -9.66
CA ASN A 83 -1.25 -3.02 -11.09
C ASN A 83 0.23 -2.86 -11.45
N ALA A 84 0.82 -3.92 -12.00
CA ALA A 84 2.21 -3.91 -12.46
C ALA A 84 2.49 -2.88 -13.57
N MET A 85 1.51 -2.62 -14.46
CA MET A 85 1.62 -1.56 -15.46
C MET A 85 1.75 -0.18 -14.82
N TYR A 86 1.01 0.06 -13.73
CA TYR A 86 1.05 1.34 -13.02
C TYR A 86 2.39 1.50 -12.31
N LYS A 87 2.96 0.42 -11.75
CA LYS A 87 4.34 0.44 -11.23
C LYS A 87 5.32 0.97 -12.28
N SER A 88 5.32 0.40 -13.49
CA SER A 88 6.24 0.83 -14.54
C SER A 88 6.07 2.31 -14.90
N ILE A 89 4.83 2.81 -14.98
CA ILE A 89 4.56 4.21 -15.31
C ILE A 89 5.01 5.14 -14.17
N ILE A 90 4.73 4.76 -12.92
CA ILE A 90 5.16 5.51 -11.73
C ILE A 90 6.69 5.61 -11.70
N GLU A 91 7.38 4.48 -11.89
CA GLU A 91 8.85 4.43 -11.91
C GLU A 91 9.47 5.22 -13.06
N LEU A 92 8.86 5.20 -14.26
CA LEU A 92 9.41 5.88 -15.43
C LEU A 92 9.14 7.38 -15.47
N LYS A 93 7.90 7.81 -15.15
CA LYS A 93 7.48 9.20 -15.32
C LYS A 93 7.46 9.99 -14.02
N PHE A 94 6.93 9.40 -12.95
CA PHE A 94 6.52 10.16 -11.78
C PHE A 94 7.47 10.03 -10.61
N ILE A 95 8.45 9.12 -10.68
CA ILE A 95 9.27 8.82 -9.52
C ILE A 95 10.13 9.97 -9.05
N LYS A 96 10.70 10.75 -10.00
CA LYS A 96 11.49 11.94 -9.68
C LYS A 96 10.66 12.98 -8.94
N LEU A 97 9.45 13.25 -9.45
CA LEU A 97 8.51 14.17 -8.82
C LEU A 97 8.14 13.71 -7.41
N ILE A 98 7.89 12.40 -7.23
CA ILE A 98 7.57 11.82 -5.92
C ILE A 98 8.74 12.00 -4.96
N THR A 99 9.96 11.60 -5.36
CA THR A 99 11.14 11.69 -4.49
C THR A 99 11.45 13.12 -4.09
N GLU A 100 11.33 14.07 -5.02
CA GLU A 100 11.54 15.51 -4.76
C GLU A 100 10.46 16.07 -3.83
N SER A 101 9.20 15.67 -4.02
CA SER A 101 8.08 16.14 -3.20
C SER A 101 8.19 15.70 -1.73
N PHE A 102 8.71 14.49 -1.50
CA PHE A 102 8.88 13.91 -0.17
C PHE A 102 10.28 14.11 0.43
N GLY A 103 11.22 14.68 -0.34
CA GLY A 103 12.60 14.90 0.06
C GLY A 103 13.28 13.60 0.47
N VAL A 104 13.19 12.58 -0.38
CA VAL A 104 13.80 11.25 -0.17
C VAL A 104 14.81 10.93 -1.27
N SER A 105 15.88 10.20 -0.95
CA SER A 105 16.84 9.72 -1.95
C SER A 105 16.42 8.41 -2.63
N GLY A 106 15.67 7.58 -1.91
CA GLY A 106 15.29 6.24 -2.36
C GLY A 106 13.79 6.05 -2.58
N TYR A 107 13.44 5.10 -3.45
CA TYR A 107 12.07 4.64 -3.61
C TYR A 107 12.00 3.13 -3.81
N ARG A 108 10.86 2.55 -3.46
CA ARG A 108 10.47 1.17 -3.78
C ARG A 108 8.99 1.12 -4.13
N VAL A 109 8.70 0.59 -5.31
CA VAL A 109 7.33 0.34 -5.76
C VAL A 109 7.04 -1.16 -5.71
N ILE A 110 6.04 -1.54 -4.93
CA ILE A 110 5.63 -2.92 -4.68
C ILE A 110 4.32 -3.17 -5.41
N VAL A 111 4.23 -4.30 -6.10
CA VAL A 111 2.97 -4.77 -6.69
C VAL A 111 2.38 -5.82 -5.77
N GLN A 112 1.16 -5.59 -5.30
CA GLN A 112 0.39 -6.56 -4.54
C GLN A 112 -0.78 -7.05 -5.41
N PRO A 113 -0.75 -8.32 -5.88
CA PRO A 113 -1.81 -8.89 -6.71
C PRO A 113 -3.14 -9.04 -5.94
#